data_AF-A0A7J4GSC8-F1
#
_entry.id   AF-A0A7J4GSC8-F1
#
_cell.length_a   1.000
_cell.length_b   1.000
_cell.length_c   1.000
_cell.angle_alpha   90.00
_cell.angle_beta   90.00
_cell.angle_gamma   90.00
#
_symmetry.space_group_name_H-M   'P 1'
#
loop_
_entity.id
_entity.type
_entity.pdbx_description
1 polymer ?
#
loop_
_entity_poly.entity_id
_entity_poly.type
_entity_poly.pdbx_seq_one_letter_code
_entity_poly.pdbx_strand_id
1 'polypeptide(L)'
;MVTMTPPVINYLMAPAILFGDSIIVWELWFTFFVFLTSAVLFFVLEPLAGRRLGIAGAMTYSASPFGYYTCVAMIQDDAIIVVFIALTPTNTPYSDQIKLLKHDIGKIIIALFMA
;
A
#
# COMPACT_ATOMS: atom_id res chain seq x y z
N MET A 1 -4.33 27.72 -5.35
CA MET A 1 -4.74 26.52 -4.60
C MET A 1 -3.47 25.70 -4.43
N VAL A 2 -2.86 25.74 -3.25
CA VAL A 2 -1.64 24.97 -2.97
C VAL A 2 -2.09 23.58 -2.56
N THR A 3 -1.82 22.58 -3.38
CA THR A 3 -2.04 21.18 -3.00
C THR A 3 -1.04 20.86 -1.89
N MET A 4 -1.53 20.47 -0.72
CA MET A 4 -0.69 20.10 0.44
C MET A 4 -0.03 18.72 0.28
N THR A 5 -0.20 18.08 -0.87
CA THR A 5 0.49 16.85 -1.25
C THR A 5 1.99 17.12 -1.47
N PRO A 6 2.88 16.27 -0.93
CA PRO A 6 4.30 16.33 -1.21
C PRO A 6 4.56 16.43 -2.73
N PRO A 7 5.50 17.28 -3.17
CA PRO A 7 5.69 17.56 -4.60
C PRO A 7 5.99 16.30 -5.43
N VAL A 8 6.59 15.29 -4.81
CA VAL A 8 6.86 13.98 -5.41
C VAL A 8 5.59 13.28 -5.90
N ILE A 9 4.49 13.34 -5.13
CA ILE A 9 3.23 12.69 -5.50
C ILE A 9 2.65 13.35 -6.74
N ASN A 10 2.71 14.68 -6.82
CA ASN A 10 2.22 15.42 -7.98
C ASN A 10 3.00 15.06 -9.26
N TYR A 11 4.31 14.81 -9.17
CA TYR A 11 5.09 14.32 -10.32
C TYR A 11 4.68 12.90 -10.74
N LEU A 12 4.33 12.04 -9.77
CA LEU A 12 3.85 10.68 -10.04
C LEU A 12 2.43 10.63 -10.62
N MET A 13 1.71 11.75 -10.61
CA MET A 13 0.43 11.89 -11.30
C MET A 13 0.58 12.28 -12.78
N ALA A 14 1.74 12.84 -13.17
CA ALA A 14 1.97 13.29 -14.54
C ALA A 14 1.77 12.19 -15.61
N PRO A 15 2.18 10.92 -15.40
CA PRO A 15 1.93 9.86 -16.38
C PRO A 15 0.45 9.63 -16.67
N ALA A 16 -0.42 9.64 -15.64
CA ALA A 16 -1.87 9.47 -15.84
C ALA A 16 -2.47 10.60 -16.71
N ILE A 17 -1.98 11.83 -16.51
CA ILE A 17 -2.38 12.99 -17.32
C ILE A 17 -1.91 12.83 -18.76
N LEU A 18 -0.66 12.39 -18.98
CA LEU A 18 -0.09 12.17 -20.32
C LEU A 18 -0.82 11.09 -21.12
N PHE A 19 -1.40 10.09 -20.45
CA PHE A 19 -2.17 9.03 -21.08
C PHE A 19 -3.63 9.39 -21.43
N GLY A 20 -4.05 10.64 -21.17
CA GLY A 20 -5.31 11.18 -21.67
C GLY A 20 -6.33 11.58 -20.60
N ASP A 21 -5.91 11.64 -19.32
CA ASP A 21 -6.66 12.26 -18.21
C ASP A 21 -8.14 11.80 -18.11
N SER A 22 -8.40 10.53 -18.44
CA SER A 22 -9.74 9.94 -18.33
C SER A 22 -9.89 9.19 -17.02
N ILE A 23 -11.13 9.06 -16.52
CA ILE A 23 -11.44 8.33 -15.28
C ILE A 23 -10.84 6.91 -15.31
N ILE A 24 -10.97 6.21 -16.44
CA ILE A 24 -10.44 4.85 -16.60
C ILE A 24 -8.91 4.82 -16.48
N VAL A 25 -8.21 5.83 -17.03
CA VAL A 25 -6.75 5.93 -16.92
C VAL A 25 -6.34 6.15 -15.46
N TRP A 26 -7.07 7.00 -14.72
CA TRP A 26 -6.83 7.21 -13.29
C TRP A 26 -7.09 5.95 -12.46
N GLU A 27 -8.19 5.25 -12.72
CA GLU A 27 -8.50 4.00 -12.04
C GLU A 27 -7.42 2.93 -12.28
N LEU A 28 -6.97 2.77 -13.53
CA LEU A 28 -5.88 1.85 -13.87
C LEU A 28 -4.56 2.28 -13.22
N TRP A 29 -4.26 3.58 -13.19
CA TRP A 29 -3.07 4.12 -12.56
C TRP A 29 -3.04 3.83 -11.06
N PHE A 30 -4.11 4.10 -10.33
CA PHE A 30 -4.17 3.80 -8.90
C PHE A 30 -4.23 2.30 -8.62
N THR A 31 -4.91 1.51 -9.46
CA THR A 31 -4.91 0.04 -9.35
C THR A 31 -3.49 -0.53 -9.50
N PHE A 32 -2.68 0.06 -10.37
CA PHE A 32 -1.27 -0.31 -10.50
C PHE A 32 -0.48 -0.08 -9.20
N PHE A 33 -0.69 1.05 -8.49
CA PHE A 33 -0.05 1.29 -7.20
C PHE A 33 -0.55 0.37 -6.08
N VAL A 34 -1.84 0.00 -6.08
CA VAL A 34 -2.39 -1.01 -5.16
C VAL A 34 -1.71 -2.38 -5.40
N PHE A 35 -1.57 -2.78 -6.67
CA PHE A 35 -0.84 -3.99 -7.04
C PHE A 35 0.64 -3.92 -6.64
N LEU A 36 1.30 -2.79 -6.89
CA LEU A 36 2.69 -2.57 -6.51
C LEU A 36 2.88 -2.70 -5.00
N THR A 37 1.96 -2.14 -4.19
CA THR A 37 1.98 -2.31 -2.73
C THR A 37 1.88 -3.77 -2.33
N SER A 38 0.96 -4.53 -2.95
CA SER A 38 0.81 -5.97 -2.72
C SER A 38 2.12 -6.72 -3.00
N ALA A 39 2.80 -6.40 -4.11
CA ALA A 39 4.09 -6.99 -4.44
C ALA A 39 5.19 -6.61 -3.43
N VAL A 40 5.24 -5.36 -2.99
CA VAL A 40 6.18 -4.92 -1.93
C VAL A 40 5.92 -5.68 -0.63
N LEU A 41 4.66 -5.85 -0.24
CA LEU A 41 4.29 -6.63 0.94
C LEU A 41 4.74 -8.08 0.84
N PHE A 42 4.66 -8.71 -0.33
CA PHE A 42 5.21 -10.05 -0.55
C PHE A 42 6.71 -10.11 -0.21
N PHE A 43 7.52 -9.19 -0.76
CA PHE A 43 8.96 -9.17 -0.51
C PHE A 43 9.33 -8.80 0.92
N VAL A 44 8.49 -8.04 1.63
CA VAL A 44 8.68 -7.74 3.05
C VAL A 44 8.30 -8.93 3.93
N LEU A 45 7.22 -9.65 3.60
CA LEU A 45 6.69 -10.74 4.42
C LEU A 45 7.38 -12.09 4.16
N GLU A 46 7.80 -12.38 2.93
CA GLU A 46 8.49 -13.63 2.57
C GLU A 46 9.68 -13.93 3.50
N PRO A 47 10.64 -13.02 3.74
CA PRO A 47 11.78 -13.29 4.60
C PRO A 47 11.42 -13.37 6.10
N LEU A 48 10.28 -12.79 6.52
CA LEU A 48 9.89 -12.73 7.93
C LEU A 48 9.03 -13.92 8.36
N ALA A 49 8.09 -14.34 7.51
CA ALA A 49 7.06 -15.31 7.83
C ALA A 49 7.01 -16.49 6.86
N GLY A 50 7.89 -16.52 5.86
CA GLY A 50 7.96 -17.56 4.84
C GLY A 50 7.03 -17.31 3.65
N ARG A 51 7.32 -17.98 2.53
CA ARG A 51 6.67 -17.75 1.23
C ARG A 51 5.15 -17.89 1.24
N ARG A 52 4.59 -18.86 1.96
CA ARG A 52 3.12 -19.07 2.02
C ARG A 52 2.40 -17.89 2.66
N LEU A 53 2.92 -17.40 3.77
CA LEU A 53 2.36 -16.24 4.48
C LEU A 53 2.61 -14.93 3.72
N GLY A 54 3.74 -14.82 3.02
CA GLY A 54 4.00 -13.70 2.11
C GLY A 54 2.97 -13.61 0.98
N ILE A 55 2.67 -14.73 0.31
CA ILE A 55 1.64 -14.77 -0.75
C ILE A 55 0.26 -14.45 -0.16
N ALA A 56 -0.10 -15.06 0.97
CA ALA A 56 -1.39 -14.81 1.61
C ALA A 56 -1.55 -13.32 1.99
N GLY A 57 -0.52 -12.69 2.55
CA GLY A 57 -0.55 -11.27 2.89
C GLY A 57 -0.71 -10.36 1.67
N ALA A 58 0.03 -10.64 0.59
CA ALA A 58 -0.09 -9.92 -0.67
C ALA A 58 -1.49 -10.07 -1.28
N MET A 59 -2.02 -11.30 -1.31
CA MET A 59 -3.36 -11.60 -1.82
C MET A 59 -4.45 -10.90 -1.02
N THR A 60 -4.40 -11.00 0.32
CA THR A 60 -5.39 -10.34 1.19
C THR A 60 -5.36 -8.82 1.03
N TYR A 61 -4.18 -8.21 0.89
CA TYR A 61 -4.09 -6.78 0.61
C TYR A 61 -4.74 -6.42 -0.73
N SER A 62 -4.41 -7.17 -1.81
CA SER A 62 -4.97 -6.92 -3.15
C SER A 62 -6.48 -7.13 -3.22
N ALA A 63 -7.02 -8.05 -2.41
CA ALA A 63 -8.45 -8.33 -2.32
C ALA A 63 -9.19 -7.40 -1.35
N SER A 64 -8.48 -6.50 -0.65
CA SER A 64 -9.10 -5.62 0.33
C SER A 64 -10.03 -4.61 -0.35
N PRO A 65 -11.35 -4.63 -0.04
CA PRO A 65 -12.30 -3.70 -0.63
C PRO A 65 -12.02 -2.25 -0.21
N PHE A 66 -11.38 -2.06 0.94
CA PHE A 66 -11.06 -0.73 1.46
C PHE A 66 -10.03 -0.01 0.58
N GLY A 67 -8.95 -0.69 0.21
CA GLY A 67 -7.91 -0.10 -0.65
C GLY A 67 -8.44 0.26 -2.03
N TYR A 68 -9.33 -0.57 -2.58
CA TYR A 68 -9.95 -0.29 -3.88
C TYR A 68 -10.94 0.89 -3.79
N TYR A 69 -11.76 0.94 -2.75
CA TYR A 69 -12.76 1.99 -2.60
C TYR A 69 -12.13 3.38 -2.42
N THR A 70 -11.15 3.51 -1.52
CA THR A 70 -10.53 4.82 -1.25
C THR A 70 -9.60 5.24 -2.40
N CYS A 71 -8.79 4.33 -2.93
CA CYS A 71 -7.77 4.73 -3.90
C CYS A 71 -8.28 4.76 -5.34
N VAL A 72 -9.12 3.78 -5.74
CA VAL A 72 -9.55 3.62 -7.13
C VAL A 72 -10.89 4.30 -7.37
N ALA A 73 -11.93 3.96 -6.59
CA ALA A 73 -13.28 4.49 -6.82
C ALA A 73 -13.42 5.98 -6.47
N MET A 74 -12.66 6.45 -5.47
CA MET A 74 -12.64 7.86 -5.07
C MET A 74 -11.49 8.66 -5.71
N ILE A 75 -10.62 8.02 -6.53
CA ILE A 75 -9.51 8.67 -7.24
C ILE A 75 -8.62 9.45 -6.24
N GLN A 76 -8.17 8.77 -5.19
CA GLN A 76 -7.30 9.35 -4.17
C GLN A 76 -5.86 8.92 -4.35
N ASP A 77 -4.93 9.83 -4.04
CA ASP A 77 -3.49 9.63 -4.14
C ASP A 77 -2.91 8.72 -3.05
N ASP A 78 -3.76 8.27 -2.12
CA ASP A 78 -3.43 7.35 -1.05
C ASP A 78 -2.74 6.07 -1.53
N ALA A 79 -3.10 5.52 -2.70
CA ALA A 79 -2.44 4.32 -3.24
C ALA A 79 -0.94 4.54 -3.48
N ILE A 80 -0.55 5.75 -3.89
CA ILE A 80 0.86 6.10 -4.11
C ILE A 80 1.57 6.22 -2.76
N ILE A 81 0.95 6.89 -1.79
CA ILE A 81 1.50 7.10 -0.44
C ILE A 81 1.77 5.76 0.24
N VAL A 82 0.83 4.82 0.18
CA VAL A 82 0.94 3.52 0.84
C VAL A 82 2.11 2.70 0.30
N VAL A 83 2.44 2.79 -1.00
CA VAL A 83 3.65 2.15 -1.55
C VAL A 83 4.91 2.67 -0.85
N PHE A 84 5.04 3.99 -0.70
CA PHE A 84 6.21 4.58 -0.05
C PHE A 84 6.31 4.22 1.44
N ILE A 85 5.17 4.14 2.13
CA ILE A 85 5.11 3.66 3.51
C ILE A 85 5.58 2.20 3.58
N ALA A 86 5.10 1.34 2.68
CA ALA A 86 5.48 -0.07 2.63
C ALA A 86 6.97 -0.28 2.29
N LEU A 87 7.54 0.59 1.45
CA LEU A 87 8.97 0.60 1.11
C LEU A 87 9.87 1.18 2.20
N THR A 88 9.31 1.89 3.17
CA THR A 88 10.11 2.53 4.22
C THR A 88 10.82 1.45 5.04
N PRO A 89 12.17 1.46 5.11
CA PRO A 89 12.91 0.43 5.81
C PRO A 89 12.54 0.40 7.29
N THR A 90 12.28 -0.80 7.80
CA THR A 90 12.09 -1.06 9.24
C THR A 90 13.34 -0.80 10.08
N ASN A 91 14.45 -0.42 9.46
CA ASN A 91 15.77 -0.26 10.06
C ASN A 91 16.13 1.23 10.26
N THR A 92 15.14 2.11 10.16
CA THR A 92 15.23 3.50 10.60
C THR A 92 15.32 3.57 12.13
N PRO A 93 15.86 4.64 12.74
CA PRO A 93 16.01 4.76 14.20
C PRO A 93 14.68 4.71 15.00
N TYR A 94 13.52 4.60 14.32
CA TYR A 94 12.20 4.33 14.89
C TYR A 94 11.81 2.82 14.84
N SER A 95 12.76 1.94 14.51
CA SER A 95 12.55 0.48 14.33
C SER A 95 11.86 -0.19 15.50
N ASP A 96 12.12 0.29 16.72
CA ASP A 96 11.61 -0.35 17.93
C ASP A 96 10.14 -0.01 18.18
N GLN A 97 9.67 1.17 17.77
CA GLN A 97 8.23 1.48 17.79
C GLN A 97 7.47 0.72 16.71
N ILE A 98 8.06 0.54 15.53
CA ILE A 98 7.46 -0.25 14.45
C ILE A 98 7.41 -1.73 14.80
N LYS A 99 8.41 -2.28 15.50
CA LYS A 99 8.37 -3.66 16.02
C LYS A 99 7.25 -3.87 17.04
N LEU A 100 7.05 -2.89 17.94
CA LEU A 100 5.94 -2.90 18.91
C LEU A 100 4.58 -2.86 18.21
N LEU A 101 4.42 -1.96 17.24
CA LEU A 101 3.19 -1.86 16.44
C LEU A 101 2.93 -3.15 15.63
N LYS A 102 3.97 -3.77 15.06
CA LYS A 102 3.86 -5.04 14.33
C LYS A 102 3.51 -6.22 15.25
N HIS A 103 4.03 -6.23 16.47
CA HIS A 103 3.68 -7.24 17.47
C HIS A 103 2.21 -7.12 17.90
N ASP A 104 1.71 -5.90 18.10
CA ASP A 104 0.31 -5.70 18.48
C ASP A 104 -0.68 -5.93 17.32
N ILE A 105 -0.34 -5.50 16.10
CA ILE A 105 -1.11 -5.83 14.89
C ILE A 105 -1.12 -7.35 14.65
N GLY A 106 0.00 -8.03 14.86
CA GLY A 106 0.08 -9.49 14.76
C GLY A 106 -0.89 -10.20 15.72
N LYS A 107 -1.01 -9.71 16.96
CA LYS A 107 -2.00 -10.22 17.92
C LYS A 107 -3.44 -9.94 17.51
N ILE A 108 -3.72 -8.76 16.96
CA ILE A 108 -5.05 -8.39 16.48
C ILE A 108 -5.47 -9.27 15.29
N ILE A 109 -4.57 -9.51 14.34
CA ILE A 109 -4.84 -10.38 13.18
C ILE A 109 -5.07 -11.83 13.65
N ILE A 110 -4.26 -12.35 14.57
CA ILE A 110 -4.47 -13.70 15.12
C ILE A 110 -5.82 -13.79 15.86
N ALA A 111 -6.19 -12.76 16.64
CA ALA A 111 -7.47 -12.70 17.33
C ALA A 111 -8.66 -12.63 16.37
N LEU A 112 -8.52 -11.93 15.24
CA LEU A 112 -9.54 -11.85 14.18
C LEU A 112 -9.71 -13.14 13.38
N PHE A 113 -8.69 -14.00 13.31
CA PHE A 113 -8.73 -15.30 12.63
C PHE A 113 -9.09 -16.48 13.56
N MET A 114 -9.12 -16.27 14.89
CA MET A 114 -9.51 -17.27 15.88
C MET A 114 -10.91 -17.06 16.48
N ALA A 115 -11.63 -16.02 16.06
CA ALA A 115 -13.05 -15.78 16.37
C ALA A 115 -13.94 -16.29 15.22
#